data_AF-A0AAJ0TQI7-F1
#
_entry.id   AF-A0AAJ0TQI7-F1
#
_cell.length_a   1.000
_cell.length_b   1.000
_cell.length_c   1.000
_cell.angle_alpha   90.00
_cell.angle_beta   90.00
_cell.angle_gamma   90.00
#
_symmetry.space_group_name_H-M   'P 1'
#
loop_
_entity.id
_entity.type
_entity.pdbx_description
1 polymer ?
#
loop_
_entity_poly.entity_id
_entity_poly.type
_entity_poly.pdbx_seq_one_letter_code
_entity_poly.pdbx_strand_id
1 'polypeptide(L)'
;MGKSRMGIVIMAVLVAGVLFLNGYLAPEPFEIIRDSPAPGCIEYKGTPPIGGCFGKTIIENFKDPHIACLGFEINNCNGGVLLVRNSCNQTLNIGGVGVGPSTAESLDIEEKNNGTYLLKYSDGNFGHYVPENNETVRVQGKLGEIQLEISFTKTAKLC
;
A
#
# COMPACT_ATOMS: atom_id res chain seq x y z
N MET A 1 64.63 -29.55 54.99
CA MET A 1 63.47 -30.40 55.34
C MET A 1 62.42 -29.51 56.00
N GLY A 2 61.18 -29.54 55.54
CA GLY A 2 60.06 -28.85 56.21
C GLY A 2 59.15 -28.10 55.24
N LYS A 3 58.07 -28.77 54.84
CA LYS A 3 56.93 -28.24 54.09
C LYS A 3 56.26 -27.09 54.86
N SER A 4 55.75 -26.08 54.15
CA SER A 4 54.31 -25.82 54.19
C SER A 4 53.87 -24.86 53.10
N ARG A 5 52.86 -25.32 52.35
CA ARG A 5 52.08 -24.55 51.39
C ARG A 5 51.07 -23.68 52.14
N MET A 6 50.46 -22.77 51.38
CA MET A 6 49.02 -22.49 51.36
C MET A 6 48.63 -21.09 51.85
N GLY A 7 48.05 -20.31 50.92
CA GLY A 7 47.38 -19.06 51.24
C GLY A 7 47.37 -18.03 50.10
N ILE A 8 46.94 -18.39 48.88
CA ILE A 8 46.57 -17.38 47.88
C ILE A 8 45.15 -16.92 48.24
N VAL A 9 45.09 -15.78 48.92
CA VAL A 9 43.86 -15.07 49.27
C VAL A 9 43.55 -14.07 48.15
N ILE A 10 42.47 -14.37 47.42
CA ILE A 10 41.40 -13.45 46.99
C ILE A 10 41.81 -12.00 46.70
N MET A 11 41.75 -11.60 45.42
CA MET A 11 41.18 -10.30 45.04
C MET A 11 40.77 -10.30 43.56
N ALA A 12 39.56 -10.79 43.30
CA ALA A 12 38.81 -10.43 42.10
C ALA A 12 37.95 -9.21 42.47
N VAL A 13 38.37 -8.02 42.03
CA VAL A 13 37.65 -6.77 42.29
C VAL A 13 37.37 -6.09 40.96
N LEU A 14 36.10 -6.21 40.56
CA LEU A 14 35.27 -5.18 39.94
C LEU A 14 35.79 -4.52 38.65
N VAL A 15 35.56 -5.18 37.52
CA VAL A 15 35.26 -4.52 36.23
C VAL A 15 33.87 -4.97 35.78
N ALA A 16 32.85 -4.56 36.55
CA ALA A 16 31.46 -4.81 36.21
C ALA A 16 30.64 -3.65 36.75
N GLY A 17 30.61 -2.53 36.02
CA GLY A 17 29.97 -1.35 36.57
C GLY A 17 29.70 -0.18 35.64
N VAL A 18 29.70 -0.32 34.31
CA VAL A 18 29.12 0.71 33.42
C VAL A 18 28.67 0.11 32.08
N LEU A 19 27.60 -0.70 32.05
CA LEU A 19 27.00 -1.14 30.77
C LEU A 19 25.46 -1.12 30.74
N PHE A 20 24.78 -0.55 31.74
CA PHE A 20 23.31 -0.64 31.84
C PHE A 20 22.62 0.71 32.04
N LEU A 21 22.95 1.73 31.23
CA LEU A 21 22.21 3.00 31.25
C LEU A 21 21.91 3.59 29.86
N ASN A 22 21.93 2.76 28.82
CA ASN A 22 21.27 3.08 27.55
C ASN A 22 20.19 2.04 27.30
N GLY A 23 19.16 2.05 28.16
CA GLY A 23 17.90 1.39 27.89
C GLY A 23 17.22 2.05 26.70
N TYR A 24 17.72 1.77 25.50
CA TYR A 24 16.90 1.82 24.30
C TYR A 24 15.82 0.77 24.52
N LEU A 25 14.65 1.20 25.00
CA LEU A 25 13.41 0.45 24.91
C LEU A 25 13.24 0.09 23.44
N ALA A 26 13.68 -1.10 23.05
CA ALA A 26 13.33 -1.66 21.76
C ALA A 26 11.80 -1.66 21.72
N PRO A 27 11.17 -1.05 20.71
CA PRO A 27 9.71 -1.10 20.60
C PRO A 27 9.30 -2.57 20.66
N GLU A 28 8.32 -2.90 21.49
CA GLU A 28 7.83 -4.27 21.56
C GLU A 28 7.45 -4.72 20.14
N PRO A 29 7.85 -5.95 19.73
CA PRO A 29 7.52 -6.44 18.40
C PRO A 29 6.01 -6.41 18.21
N PHE A 30 5.55 -5.84 17.11
CA PHE A 30 4.13 -5.87 16.78
C PHE A 30 3.74 -7.26 16.30
N GLU A 31 2.54 -7.69 16.67
CA GLU A 31 1.93 -8.93 16.20
C GLU A 31 0.67 -8.57 15.40
N ILE A 32 0.54 -9.11 14.19
CA ILE A 32 -0.67 -8.96 13.38
C ILE A 32 -1.76 -9.85 14.00
N ILE A 33 -2.81 -9.24 14.53
CA ILE A 33 -3.95 -9.95 15.14
C ILE A 33 -5.12 -10.12 14.17
N ARG A 34 -5.20 -9.25 13.16
CA ARG A 34 -6.17 -9.37 12.07
C ARG A 34 -5.51 -8.95 10.78
N ASP A 35 -5.58 -9.83 9.80
CA ASP A 35 -5.12 -9.57 8.45
C ASP A 35 -6.30 -9.19 7.54
N SER A 36 -6.05 -8.38 6.53
CA SER A 36 -7.04 -7.94 5.57
C SER A 36 -6.38 -7.69 4.20
N PRO A 37 -7.06 -8.03 3.09
CA PRO A 37 -6.61 -7.66 1.75
C PRO A 37 -6.39 -6.15 1.57
N ALA A 38 -7.10 -5.31 2.33
CA ALA A 38 -6.82 -3.89 2.44
C ALA A 38 -5.71 -3.65 3.47
N PRO A 39 -4.52 -3.15 3.08
CA PRO A 39 -3.42 -2.96 4.02
C PRO A 39 -3.71 -1.96 5.15
N GLY A 40 -4.67 -1.05 4.95
CA GLY A 40 -5.13 -0.12 5.99
C GLY A 40 -6.12 -0.73 7.00
N CYS A 41 -6.48 -2.00 6.82
CA CYS A 41 -7.35 -2.76 7.71
C CYS A 41 -6.61 -3.84 8.52
N ILE A 42 -5.28 -3.80 8.53
CA ILE A 42 -4.47 -4.71 9.36
C ILE A 42 -4.47 -4.21 10.80
N GLU A 43 -4.83 -5.07 11.74
CA GLU A 43 -4.82 -4.75 13.17
C GLU A 43 -3.59 -5.36 13.84
N TYR A 44 -2.94 -4.55 14.69
CA TYR A 44 -1.71 -4.91 15.38
C TYR A 44 -1.90 -4.88 16.89
N LYS A 45 -1.27 -5.81 17.60
CA LYS A 45 -1.03 -5.75 19.04
C LYS A 45 0.37 -5.18 19.29
N GLY A 46 0.49 -4.24 20.22
CA GLY A 46 1.75 -3.52 20.49
C GLY A 46 1.82 -2.17 19.77
N THR A 47 3.02 -1.65 19.53
CA THR A 47 3.21 -0.38 18.81
C THR A 47 3.15 -0.61 17.30
N PRO A 48 2.14 -0.07 16.58
CA PRO A 48 2.08 -0.22 15.13
C PRO A 48 3.27 0.49 14.46
N PRO A 49 3.65 0.07 13.24
CA PRO A 49 4.69 0.73 12.47
C PRO A 49 4.37 2.23 12.23
N ILE A 50 5.40 3.07 12.22
CA ILE A 50 5.28 4.50 11.94
C ILE A 50 5.10 4.70 10.42
N GLY A 51 4.02 5.37 10.04
CA GLY A 51 3.58 5.44 8.64
C GLY A 51 2.74 4.21 8.27
N GLY A 52 1.75 4.37 7.39
CA GLY A 52 0.83 3.29 7.12
C GLY A 52 -0.12 3.55 5.96
N CYS A 53 -0.82 2.47 5.63
CA CYS A 53 -1.92 2.48 4.70
C CYS A 53 -3.21 2.81 5.46
N PHE A 54 -4.10 3.58 4.84
CA PHE A 54 -5.38 3.99 5.44
C PHE A 54 -6.59 3.55 4.60
N GLY A 55 -6.32 2.86 3.49
CA GLY A 55 -7.32 2.31 2.60
C GLY A 55 -8.17 1.23 3.27
N LYS A 56 -9.48 1.32 3.05
CA LYS A 56 -10.49 0.39 3.57
C LYS A 56 -11.16 -0.45 2.48
N THR A 57 -10.80 -0.18 1.24
CA THR A 57 -11.23 -0.86 0.03
C THR A 57 -10.01 -1.17 -0.83
N ILE A 58 -10.17 -2.12 -1.74
CA ILE A 58 -9.14 -2.44 -2.73
C ILE A 58 -9.73 -2.52 -4.13
N ILE A 59 -8.84 -2.42 -5.11
CA ILE A 59 -9.07 -2.88 -6.47
C ILE A 59 -8.43 -4.27 -6.61
N GLU A 60 -9.20 -5.21 -7.14
CA GLU A 60 -8.76 -6.57 -7.45
C GLU A 60 -9.24 -7.01 -8.84
N ASN A 61 -8.77 -8.16 -9.33
CA ASN A 61 -9.19 -8.74 -10.62
C ASN A 61 -9.03 -7.79 -11.83
N PHE A 62 -8.00 -6.95 -11.82
CA PHE A 62 -7.75 -5.98 -12.89
C PHE A 62 -7.37 -6.67 -14.20
N LYS A 63 -8.04 -6.25 -15.28
CA LYS A 63 -7.77 -6.70 -16.65
C LYS A 63 -7.11 -5.56 -17.41
N ASP A 64 -5.82 -5.75 -17.70
CA ASP A 64 -5.00 -4.86 -18.50
C ASP A 64 -5.34 -5.01 -20.00
N PRO A 65 -5.48 -3.91 -20.78
CA PRO A 65 -5.74 -3.96 -22.21
C PRO A 65 -4.51 -4.41 -23.04
N HIS A 66 -3.36 -4.65 -22.41
CA HIS A 66 -2.11 -5.15 -22.99
C HIS A 66 -1.56 -4.30 -24.15
N ILE A 67 -1.62 -2.98 -24.00
CA ILE A 67 -1.01 -2.03 -24.94
C ILE A 67 0.39 -1.68 -24.45
N ALA A 68 1.43 -2.01 -25.22
CA ALA A 68 2.82 -1.96 -24.78
C ALA A 68 3.31 -0.60 -24.22
N CYS A 69 2.75 0.52 -24.69
CA CYS A 69 3.12 1.86 -24.24
C CYS A 69 2.24 2.40 -23.10
N LEU A 70 1.26 1.63 -22.62
CA LEU A 70 0.46 1.94 -21.44
C LEU A 70 0.90 1.06 -20.27
N GLY A 71 0.91 1.65 -19.07
CA GLY A 71 1.12 0.95 -17.83
C GLY A 71 0.01 1.24 -16.84
N PHE A 72 -0.47 0.22 -16.15
CA PHE A 72 -1.48 0.34 -15.11
C PHE A 72 -0.96 -0.27 -13.81
N GLU A 73 -0.97 0.51 -12.74
CA GLU A 73 -0.59 0.08 -11.40
C GLU A 73 -1.74 0.35 -10.43
N ILE A 74 -1.94 -0.53 -9.46
CA ILE A 74 -3.01 -0.40 -8.46
C ILE A 74 -2.39 -0.03 -7.12
N ASN A 75 -2.86 1.07 -6.54
CA ASN A 75 -2.51 1.48 -5.19
C ASN A 75 -3.66 1.17 -4.21
N ASN A 76 -3.57 -0.01 -3.58
CA ASN A 76 -4.51 -0.44 -2.53
C ASN A 76 -4.19 0.11 -1.14
N CYS A 77 -3.04 0.75 -0.94
CA CYS A 77 -2.65 1.30 0.36
C CYS A 77 -3.62 2.39 0.85
N ASN A 78 -4.16 3.18 -0.07
CA ASN A 78 -5.00 4.33 0.24
C ASN A 78 -6.40 4.22 -0.37
N GLY A 79 -6.92 2.99 -0.47
CA GLY A 79 -8.32 2.75 -0.81
C GLY A 79 -8.52 2.40 -2.27
N GLY A 80 -7.51 1.86 -2.96
CA GLY A 80 -7.65 1.31 -4.32
C GLY A 80 -7.78 2.39 -5.39
N VAL A 81 -6.66 3.00 -5.76
CA VAL A 81 -6.53 4.03 -6.80
C VAL A 81 -5.77 3.46 -8.00
N LEU A 82 -6.10 3.88 -9.21
CA LEU A 82 -5.45 3.42 -10.44
C LEU A 82 -4.38 4.44 -10.87
N LEU A 83 -3.11 4.05 -10.84
CA LEU A 83 -2.04 4.82 -11.47
C LEU A 83 -1.93 4.42 -12.93
N VAL A 84 -2.20 5.36 -13.83
CA VAL A 84 -2.13 5.17 -15.28
C VAL A 84 -0.91 5.89 -15.82
N ARG A 85 0.02 5.15 -16.41
CA ARG A 85 1.18 5.69 -17.12
C ARG A 85 0.96 5.61 -18.62
N ASN A 86 1.10 6.72 -19.31
CA ASN A 86 0.99 6.77 -20.77
C ASN A 86 2.35 7.13 -21.37
N SER A 87 3.07 6.15 -21.88
CA SER A 87 4.33 6.34 -22.64
C SER A 87 4.10 6.39 -24.15
N CYS A 88 2.84 6.40 -24.61
CA CYS A 88 2.51 6.53 -26.01
C CYS A 88 2.67 7.99 -26.48
N ASN A 89 2.71 8.21 -27.80
CA ASN A 89 2.78 9.55 -28.40
C ASN A 89 1.40 10.22 -28.57
N GLN A 90 0.33 9.57 -28.10
CA GLN A 90 -1.05 10.03 -28.18
C GLN A 90 -1.65 10.11 -26.77
N THR A 91 -2.60 11.02 -26.58
CA THR A 91 -3.38 11.10 -25.33
C THR A 91 -4.28 9.86 -25.21
N LEU A 92 -4.22 9.20 -24.06
CA LEU A 92 -5.18 8.19 -23.65
C LEU A 92 -6.39 8.90 -23.04
N ASN A 93 -7.59 8.70 -23.59
CA ASN A 93 -8.84 9.16 -22.99
C ASN A 93 -9.54 7.96 -22.37
N ILE A 94 -9.63 7.86 -21.05
CA ILE A 94 -10.19 6.69 -20.35
C ILE A 94 -11.15 7.14 -19.25
N GLY A 95 -12.38 6.63 -19.26
CA GLY A 95 -13.40 6.96 -18.26
C GLY A 95 -13.71 8.45 -18.15
N GLY A 96 -13.58 9.19 -19.24
CA GLY A 96 -13.77 10.65 -19.26
C GLY A 96 -12.54 11.47 -18.87
N VAL A 97 -11.41 10.85 -18.54
CA VAL A 97 -10.16 11.52 -18.19
C VAL A 97 -9.13 11.37 -19.30
N GLY A 98 -8.43 12.45 -19.63
CA GLY A 98 -7.31 12.45 -20.59
C GLY A 98 -5.96 12.35 -19.89
N VAL A 99 -5.20 11.29 -20.15
CA VAL A 99 -3.81 11.10 -19.72
C VAL A 99 -2.89 11.42 -20.89
N GLY A 100 -2.11 12.50 -20.77
CA GLY A 100 -1.25 13.02 -21.83
C GLY A 100 -0.10 12.07 -22.22
N PRO A 101 0.57 12.33 -23.36
CA PRO A 101 1.77 11.60 -23.76
C PRO A 101 2.91 11.76 -22.76
N SER A 102 3.60 10.67 -22.45
CA SER A 102 4.73 10.63 -21.50
C SER A 102 4.40 11.15 -20.09
N THR A 103 3.14 11.04 -19.65
CA THR A 103 2.70 11.41 -18.30
C THR A 103 2.19 10.22 -17.51
N ALA A 104 1.97 10.43 -16.21
CA ALA A 104 1.36 9.47 -15.31
C ALA A 104 0.36 10.17 -14.40
N GLU A 105 -0.82 9.59 -14.25
CA GLU A 105 -1.92 10.18 -13.50
C GLU A 105 -2.52 9.15 -12.53
N SER A 106 -2.84 9.58 -11.32
CA SER A 106 -3.53 8.77 -10.33
C SER A 106 -5.02 9.05 -10.42
N LEU A 107 -5.82 8.00 -10.64
CA LEU A 107 -7.23 8.09 -10.95
C LEU A 107 -8.07 7.31 -9.93
N ASP A 108 -9.08 7.98 -9.39
CA ASP A 108 -10.12 7.37 -8.55
C ASP A 108 -11.38 7.10 -9.38
N ILE A 109 -12.27 6.29 -8.83
CA ILE A 109 -13.55 5.93 -9.45
C ILE A 109 -14.59 6.98 -9.06
N GLU A 110 -15.50 7.28 -9.97
CA GLU A 110 -16.71 8.04 -9.70
C GLU A 110 -17.90 7.26 -10.25
N GLU A 111 -18.83 6.85 -9.39
CA GLU A 111 -20.10 6.31 -9.85
C GLU A 111 -20.99 7.42 -10.41
N LYS A 112 -21.55 7.18 -11.59
CA LYS A 112 -22.66 7.94 -12.16
C LYS A 112 -23.96 7.19 -11.97
N ASN A 113 -25.06 7.90 -12.16
CA ASN A 113 -26.40 7.33 -12.13
C ASN A 113 -26.49 6.06 -12.99
N ASN A 114 -27.20 5.05 -12.48
CA ASN A 114 -27.49 3.79 -13.15
C ASN A 114 -26.28 2.84 -13.33
N GLY A 115 -25.33 2.81 -12.38
CA GLY A 115 -24.26 1.80 -12.36
C GLY A 115 -23.22 1.97 -13.47
N THR A 116 -23.08 3.18 -14.01
CA THR A 116 -22.02 3.53 -14.95
C THR A 116 -20.89 4.20 -14.18
N TYR A 117 -19.64 3.86 -14.48
CA TYR A 117 -18.48 4.41 -13.77
C TYR A 117 -17.66 5.31 -14.69
N LEU A 118 -17.23 6.44 -14.15
CA LEU A 118 -16.18 7.28 -14.72
C LEU A 118 -14.93 7.21 -13.85
N LEU A 119 -13.86 7.75 -14.41
CA LEU A 119 -12.65 8.04 -13.65
C LEU A 119 -12.59 9.54 -13.37
N LYS A 120 -11.88 9.89 -12.31
CA LYS A 120 -11.52 11.27 -11.97
C LYS A 120 -10.08 11.29 -11.46
N TYR A 121 -9.42 12.43 -11.54
CA TYR A 121 -8.13 12.59 -10.86
C TYR A 121 -8.33 12.38 -9.35
N SER A 122 -7.44 11.58 -8.74
CA SER A 122 -7.45 11.41 -7.30
C SER A 122 -6.79 12.61 -6.61
N ASP A 123 -7.29 12.98 -5.43
CA ASP A 123 -6.63 13.98 -4.58
C ASP A 123 -5.35 13.37 -3.98
N GLY A 124 -4.25 13.46 -4.73
CA GLY A 124 -3.00 12.77 -4.42
C GLY A 124 -3.07 11.29 -4.79
N ASN A 125 -3.07 10.41 -3.80
CA ASN A 125 -3.09 8.95 -3.99
C ASN A 125 -4.19 8.25 -3.18
N PHE A 126 -5.28 8.97 -2.85
CA PHE A 126 -6.40 8.46 -2.06
C PHE A 126 -7.62 8.11 -2.91
N GLY A 127 -8.23 6.97 -2.62
CA GLY A 127 -9.51 6.54 -3.18
C GLY A 127 -10.64 6.97 -2.27
N HIS A 128 -11.59 7.72 -2.81
CA HIS A 128 -12.76 8.23 -2.07
C HIS A 128 -14.01 7.42 -2.36
N TYR A 129 -14.08 6.77 -3.52
CA TYR A 129 -15.22 5.92 -3.85
C TYR A 129 -15.17 4.60 -3.07
N VAL A 130 -16.24 4.36 -2.31
CA VAL A 130 -16.45 3.16 -1.48
C VAL A 130 -17.85 2.63 -1.81
N PRO A 131 -17.96 1.54 -2.58
CA PRO A 131 -19.26 0.97 -2.90
C PRO A 131 -19.86 0.25 -1.69
N GLU A 132 -21.20 0.11 -1.67
CA GLU A 132 -21.89 -0.64 -0.61
C GLU A 132 -21.62 -2.15 -0.70
N ASN A 133 -21.46 -2.65 -1.92
CA ASN A 133 -21.16 -4.05 -2.23
C ASN A 133 -19.92 -4.14 -3.12
N ASN A 134 -19.37 -5.34 -3.31
CA ASN A 134 -18.31 -5.51 -4.30
C ASN A 134 -18.88 -5.24 -5.69
N GLU A 135 -18.24 -4.33 -6.43
CA GLU A 135 -18.75 -3.86 -7.72
C GLU A 135 -17.72 -4.11 -8.82
N THR A 136 -18.20 -4.62 -9.95
CA THR A 136 -17.36 -4.75 -11.15
C THR A 136 -17.44 -3.44 -11.92
N VAL A 137 -16.31 -2.75 -11.95
CA VAL A 137 -16.13 -1.51 -12.68
C VAL A 137 -15.61 -1.83 -14.07
N ARG A 138 -16.25 -1.27 -15.10
CA ARG A 138 -15.80 -1.34 -16.49
C ARG A 138 -15.72 0.06 -17.05
N VAL A 139 -14.58 0.40 -17.62
CA VAL A 139 -14.30 1.74 -18.11
C VAL A 139 -13.78 1.65 -19.53
N GLN A 140 -14.47 2.31 -20.45
CA GLN A 140 -14.03 2.43 -21.83
C GLN A 140 -12.98 3.54 -21.96
N GLY A 141 -12.09 3.36 -22.92
CA GLY A 141 -11.13 4.39 -23.30
C GLY A 141 -10.70 4.29 -24.76
N LYS A 142 -9.94 5.30 -25.19
CA LYS A 142 -9.41 5.43 -26.54
C LYS A 142 -7.98 5.97 -26.49
N LEU A 143 -7.08 5.34 -27.23
CA LEU A 143 -5.73 5.84 -27.51
C LEU A 143 -5.62 6.09 -29.02
N GLY A 144 -5.70 7.36 -29.44
CA GLY A 144 -5.80 7.70 -30.86
C GLY A 144 -7.08 7.12 -31.48
N GLU A 145 -6.95 6.11 -32.35
CA GLU A 145 -8.07 5.38 -32.97
C GLU A 145 -8.34 4.01 -32.32
N ILE A 146 -7.49 3.58 -31.38
CA ILE A 146 -7.60 2.28 -30.73
C ILE A 146 -8.59 2.40 -29.57
N GLN A 147 -9.67 1.63 -29.62
CA GLN A 147 -10.59 1.47 -28.50
C GLN A 147 -10.03 0.43 -27.53
N LEU A 148 -10.19 0.69 -26.23
CA LEU A 148 -9.79 -0.22 -25.16
C LEU A 148 -10.80 -0.20 -24.03
N GLU A 149 -10.81 -1.26 -23.23
CA GLU A 149 -11.59 -1.38 -22.01
C GLU A 149 -10.65 -1.82 -20.89
N ILE A 150 -10.80 -1.23 -19.71
CA ILE A 150 -10.27 -1.79 -18.47
C ILE A 150 -11.44 -2.27 -17.62
N SER A 151 -11.21 -3.35 -16.87
CA SER A 151 -12.17 -3.82 -15.89
C SER A 151 -11.48 -4.31 -14.63
N PHE A 152 -12.15 -4.14 -13.50
CA PHE A 152 -11.68 -4.58 -12.20
C PHE A 152 -12.83 -4.66 -11.22
N THR A 153 -12.60 -5.28 -10.07
CA THR A 153 -13.53 -5.28 -8.94
C THR A 153 -13.08 -4.24 -7.93
N LYS A 154 -13.97 -3.32 -7.57
CA LYS A 154 -13.82 -2.45 -6.41
C LYS A 154 -14.56 -3.09 -5.25
N THR A 155 -13.87 -3.38 -4.15
CA THR A 155 -14.52 -4.03 -3.02
C THR A 155 -15.36 -3.05 -2.22
N ALA A 156 -16.39 -3.57 -1.56
CA ALA A 156 -16.98 -2.89 -0.41
C ALA A 156 -15.92 -2.68 0.68
N LYS A 157 -16.31 -1.91 1.69
CA LYS A 157 -15.50 -1.65 2.88
C LYS A 157 -15.14 -2.96 3.61
N LEU A 158 -13.85 -3.23 3.75
CA LEU A 158 -13.33 -4.46 4.41
C LEU A 158 -13.16 -4.30 5.93
N CYS A 159 -13.08 -3.05 6.39
CA CYS A 159 -13.18 -2.59 7.77
C CYS A 159 -13.57 -1.09 7.77
#